data_AF-A0A820MAD0-F1
#
_entry.id   AF-A0A820MAD0-F1
#
_cell.length_a   1.000
_cell.length_b   1.000
_cell.length_c   1.000
_cell.angle_alpha   90.00
_cell.angle_beta   90.00
_cell.angle_gamma   90.00
#
_symmetry.space_group_name_H-M   'P 1'
#
loop_
_entity.id
_entity.type
_entity.pdbx_description
1 polymer ?
#
loop_
_entity_poly.entity_id
_entity_poly.type
_entity_poly.pdbx_seq_one_letter_code
_entity_poly.pdbx_strand_id
1 'polypeptide(L)'
;QTPFGGINVIFFGDYLQYRPVYDTPLYTDFSQPSKTKSGQSRSEKEIQQRAARSLILQINCVTKLSQQMRTEDERYRQLLERLRQGDCNLQDYELLLTRAVGQPSVSSLRESPWNEALILAYRNEVRTQLNNKAAVHNAAQLGHQLMVCVAQDTCKGKPIEDSILMKKLLELSDSKTEHLPGWLPFVPEMPVILTQNLAIEL
;
A
#
# COMPACT_ATOMS: atom_id res chain seq x y z
N GLN A 1 -31.27 5.71 -18.68
CA GLN A 1 -30.71 4.78 -17.68
C GLN A 1 -30.60 5.53 -16.37
N THR A 2 -31.00 4.90 -15.27
CA THR A 2 -30.79 5.47 -13.92
C THR A 2 -29.34 5.21 -13.49
N PRO A 3 -28.60 6.21 -12.96
CA PRO A 3 -27.23 6.01 -12.49
C PRO A 3 -27.16 4.86 -11.49
N PHE A 4 -26.11 4.03 -11.60
CA PHE A 4 -25.88 2.87 -10.71
C PHE A 4 -27.09 1.92 -10.57
N GLY A 5 -28.01 1.87 -11.54
CA GLY A 5 -29.19 1.02 -11.47
C GLY A 5 -30.22 1.47 -10.42
N GLY A 6 -30.16 2.72 -9.95
CA GLY A 6 -31.11 3.28 -8.98
C GLY A 6 -30.74 3.04 -7.51
N ILE A 7 -29.55 2.51 -7.22
CA ILE A 7 -29.05 2.41 -5.85
C ILE A 7 -28.46 3.74 -5.39
N ASN A 8 -28.59 4.03 -4.10
CA ASN A 8 -27.88 5.14 -3.48
C ASN A 8 -26.41 4.76 -3.27
N VAL A 9 -25.49 5.55 -3.81
CA VAL A 9 -24.05 5.30 -3.70
C VAL A 9 -23.40 6.43 -2.91
N ILE A 10 -22.59 6.06 -1.92
CA ILE A 10 -21.77 6.99 -1.13
C ILE A 10 -20.31 6.69 -1.44
N PHE A 11 -19.62 7.66 -2.02
CA PHE A 11 -18.17 7.62 -2.22
C PHE A 11 -17.49 8.36 -1.07
N PHE A 12 -16.43 7.77 -0.51
CA PHE A 12 -15.56 8.41 0.47
C PHE A 12 -14.10 8.16 0.08
N GLY A 13 -13.24 9.15 0.35
CA GLY A 13 -11.83 9.07 -0.01
C GLY A 13 -11.17 10.44 0.00
N ASP A 14 -9.87 10.44 -0.34
CA ASP A 14 -9.04 11.63 -0.42
C ASP A 14 -8.22 11.58 -1.70
N TYR A 15 -8.48 12.50 -2.63
CA TYR A 15 -7.84 12.53 -3.95
C TYR A 15 -6.35 12.84 -3.92
N LEU A 16 -5.81 13.25 -2.76
CA LEU A 16 -4.38 13.46 -2.56
C LEU A 16 -3.64 12.22 -2.05
N GLN A 17 -4.34 11.10 -1.89
CA GLN A 17 -3.72 9.80 -1.67
C GLN A 17 -3.17 9.20 -2.97
N TYR A 18 -2.63 7.98 -2.89
CA TYR A 18 -2.07 7.29 -4.04
C TYR A 18 -3.09 7.13 -5.17
N ARG A 19 -2.61 7.32 -6.40
CA ARG A 19 -3.38 7.01 -7.60
C ARG A 19 -3.62 5.49 -7.69
N PRO A 20 -4.69 5.07 -8.39
CA PRO A 20 -4.91 3.65 -8.67
C PRO A 20 -3.66 2.99 -9.27
N VAL A 21 -3.28 1.83 -8.75
CA VAL A 21 -2.09 1.10 -9.21
C VAL A 21 -2.36 0.52 -10.60
N TYR A 22 -1.47 0.78 -11.57
CA TYR A 22 -1.62 0.38 -12.97
C TYR A 22 -2.91 0.84 -13.67
N ASP A 23 -3.62 1.83 -13.11
CA ASP A 23 -4.85 2.34 -13.69
C ASP A 23 -4.92 3.88 -13.65
N THR A 24 -5.93 4.43 -14.30
CA THR A 24 -6.10 5.87 -14.48
C THR A 24 -7.15 6.41 -13.51
N PRO A 25 -6.86 7.49 -12.75
CA PRO A 25 -7.85 8.10 -11.88
C PRO A 25 -9.10 8.56 -12.63
N LEU A 26 -10.28 8.45 -12.01
CA LEU A 26 -11.55 8.81 -12.67
C LEU A 26 -11.73 10.32 -12.91
N TYR A 27 -10.93 11.15 -12.25
CA TYR A 27 -10.87 12.60 -12.52
C TYR A 27 -10.02 12.94 -13.75
N THR A 28 -9.36 11.96 -14.39
CA THR A 28 -8.67 12.18 -15.67
C THR A 28 -9.68 12.52 -16.76
N ASP A 29 -9.31 13.45 -17.64
CA ASP A 29 -10.11 13.78 -18.81
C ASP A 29 -9.91 12.74 -19.92
N PHE A 30 -10.89 11.84 -20.08
CA PHE A 30 -10.92 10.83 -21.15
C PHE A 30 -11.53 11.34 -22.47
N SER A 31 -11.80 12.65 -22.60
CA SER A 31 -12.26 13.25 -23.87
C SER A 31 -11.15 13.37 -24.91
N GLN A 32 -9.89 13.44 -24.45
CA GLN A 32 -8.73 13.52 -25.32
C GLN A 32 -8.46 12.17 -26.00
N PRO A 33 -8.28 12.14 -27.34
CA PRO A 33 -7.90 10.91 -28.02
C PRO A 33 -6.55 10.42 -27.49
N SER A 34 -6.47 9.13 -27.14
CA SER A 34 -5.19 8.50 -26.80
C SER A 34 -4.23 8.69 -27.99
N LYS A 35 -2.96 8.98 -27.72
CA LYS A 35 -1.91 9.16 -28.76
C LYS A 35 -1.64 7.87 -29.57
N THR A 36 -2.39 6.79 -29.30
CA THR A 36 -2.35 5.55 -30.04
C THR A 36 -3.01 5.70 -31.41
N LYS A 37 -2.20 5.43 -32.43
CA LYS A 37 -2.45 5.34 -33.87
C LYS A 37 -3.92 5.49 -34.30
N SER A 38 -4.18 6.57 -35.01
CA SER A 38 -5.39 6.81 -35.81
C SER A 38 -5.82 5.53 -36.54
N GLY A 39 -7.00 4.99 -36.21
CA GLY A 39 -7.61 3.86 -36.92
C GLY A 39 -7.85 2.59 -36.10
N GLN A 40 -7.40 2.49 -34.84
CA GLN A 40 -7.79 1.38 -33.96
C GLN A 40 -9.13 1.67 -33.25
N SER A 41 -10.00 0.64 -33.20
CA SER A 41 -11.20 0.67 -32.36
C SER A 41 -10.80 0.86 -30.89
N ARG A 42 -11.64 1.58 -30.13
CA ARG A 42 -11.39 1.82 -28.70
C ARG A 42 -11.28 0.50 -27.97
N SER A 43 -10.32 0.41 -27.04
CA SER A 43 -10.21 -0.75 -26.16
C SER A 43 -11.40 -0.83 -25.20
N GLU A 44 -11.73 -2.02 -24.74
CA GLU A 44 -12.76 -2.22 -23.71
C GLU A 44 -12.47 -1.40 -22.45
N LYS A 45 -11.19 -1.32 -22.04
CA LYS A 45 -10.74 -0.51 -20.92
C LYS A 45 -11.07 0.97 -21.09
N GLU A 46 -10.83 1.55 -22.27
CA GLU A 46 -11.18 2.95 -22.55
C GLU A 46 -12.69 3.19 -22.52
N ILE A 47 -13.49 2.22 -22.98
CA ILE A 47 -14.96 2.29 -22.92
C ILE A 47 -15.42 2.29 -21.46
N GLN A 48 -14.91 1.35 -20.65
CA GLN A 48 -15.24 1.24 -19.23
C GLN A 48 -14.82 2.50 -18.45
N GLN A 49 -13.63 3.05 -18.69
CA GLN A 49 -13.16 4.28 -18.05
C GLN A 49 -14.05 5.49 -18.37
N ARG A 50 -14.51 5.62 -19.62
CA ARG A 50 -15.44 6.69 -20.02
C ARG A 50 -16.81 6.52 -19.37
N ALA A 51 -17.32 5.30 -19.30
CA ALA A 51 -18.58 5.00 -18.62
C ALA A 51 -18.48 5.31 -17.12
N ALA A 52 -17.41 4.85 -16.46
CA ALA A 52 -17.14 5.13 -15.06
C ALA A 52 -17.03 6.63 -14.78
N ARG A 53 -16.32 7.39 -15.62
CA ARG A 53 -16.27 8.85 -15.50
C ARG A 53 -17.64 9.50 -15.68
N SER A 54 -18.44 9.03 -16.63
CA SER A 54 -19.81 9.53 -16.82
C SER A 54 -20.69 9.27 -15.59
N LEU A 55 -20.50 8.16 -14.89
CA LEU A 55 -21.18 7.88 -13.62
C LEU A 55 -20.70 8.79 -12.48
N ILE A 56 -19.38 8.99 -12.34
CA ILE A 56 -18.81 9.90 -11.32
C ILE A 56 -19.28 11.35 -11.52
N LEU A 57 -19.42 11.81 -12.76
CA LEU A 57 -19.95 13.16 -13.03
C LEU A 57 -21.44 13.33 -12.66
N GLN A 58 -22.15 12.24 -12.35
CA GLN A 58 -23.55 12.27 -11.91
C GLN A 58 -23.69 12.32 -10.39
N ILE A 59 -22.58 12.42 -9.64
CA ILE A 59 -22.60 12.71 -8.21
C ILE A 59 -23.30 14.06 -7.99
N ASN A 60 -24.37 14.04 -7.19
CA ASN A 60 -25.25 15.19 -6.95
C ASN A 60 -24.95 15.94 -5.65
N CYS A 61 -24.15 15.36 -4.76
CA CYS A 61 -23.82 15.91 -3.46
C CYS A 61 -22.35 15.62 -3.13
N VAL A 62 -21.64 16.66 -2.67
CA VAL A 62 -20.25 16.56 -2.19
C VAL A 62 -20.17 17.23 -0.83
N THR A 63 -19.70 16.48 0.17
CA THR A 63 -19.45 16.99 1.51
C THR A 63 -17.96 16.92 1.81
N LYS A 64 -17.37 18.06 2.21
CA LYS A 64 -15.95 18.13 2.63
C LYS A 64 -15.87 18.13 4.15
N LEU A 65 -15.19 17.13 4.71
CA LEU A 65 -14.84 17.12 6.13
C LEU A 65 -13.60 18.00 6.36
N SER A 66 -13.73 19.04 7.18
CA SER A 66 -12.65 20.01 7.45
C SER A 66 -11.94 19.79 8.78
N GLN A 67 -12.61 19.17 9.75
CA GLN A 67 -12.03 18.91 11.07
C GLN A 67 -11.11 17.69 11.02
N GLN A 68 -9.84 17.88 11.39
CA GLN A 68 -8.89 16.78 11.58
C GLN A 68 -9.01 16.23 13.03
N MET A 69 -9.14 14.92 13.14
CA MET A 69 -9.29 14.17 14.39
C MET A 69 -8.05 13.30 14.73
N ARG A 70 -7.04 13.23 13.84
CA ARG A 70 -5.89 12.32 13.98
C ARG A 70 -4.78 12.84 14.90
N THR A 71 -4.63 14.15 15.03
CA THR A 71 -3.54 14.75 15.81
C THR A 71 -4.02 16.00 16.54
N GLU A 72 -3.55 16.16 17.77
CA GLU A 72 -3.77 17.35 18.59
C GLU A 72 -2.57 18.33 18.49
N ASP A 73 -1.47 17.91 17.85
CA ASP A 73 -0.30 18.77 17.63
C ASP A 73 -0.63 19.82 16.56
N GLU A 74 -0.88 21.04 17.01
CA GLU A 74 -1.24 22.17 16.17
C GLU A 74 -0.15 22.52 15.14
N ARG A 75 1.14 22.42 15.52
CA ARG A 75 2.25 22.72 14.61
C ARG A 75 2.33 21.70 13.50
N TYR A 76 2.16 20.42 13.84
CA TYR A 76 2.13 19.34 12.85
C TYR A 76 0.88 19.39 11.98
N ARG A 77 -0.28 19.75 12.53
CA ARG A 77 -1.53 19.94 11.77
C ARG A 77 -1.36 21.02 10.70
N GLN A 78 -0.83 22.18 11.06
CA GLN A 78 -0.57 23.28 10.12
C GLN A 78 0.43 22.88 9.01
N LEU A 79 1.47 22.12 9.36
CA LEU A 79 2.40 21.56 8.38
C LEU A 79 1.66 20.67 7.37
N LEU A 80 0.83 19.74 7.84
CA LEU A 80 0.09 18.82 6.97
C LEU A 80 -0.90 19.56 6.05
N GLU A 81 -1.51 20.64 6.53
CA GLU A 81 -2.39 21.49 5.73
C GLU A 81 -1.65 22.18 4.59
N ARG A 82 -0.49 22.78 4.88
CA ARG A 82 0.39 23.38 3.87
C ARG A 82 0.92 22.34 2.89
N LEU A 83 1.36 21.18 3.38
CA LEU A 83 1.83 20.08 2.54
C LEU A 83 0.76 19.62 1.55
N ARG A 84 -0.50 19.55 2.00
CA ARG A 84 -1.65 19.20 1.16
C ARG A 84 -1.92 20.24 0.06
N GLN A 85 -1.61 21.52 0.29
CA GLN A 85 -1.73 22.57 -0.75
C GLN A 85 -0.46 22.72 -1.61
N GLY A 86 0.67 22.13 -1.19
CA GLY A 86 1.96 22.36 -1.83
C GLY A 86 2.67 23.64 -1.37
N ASP A 87 2.23 24.23 -0.26
CA ASP A 87 2.70 25.53 0.27
C ASP A 87 3.65 25.39 1.47
N CYS A 88 4.43 24.30 1.52
CA CYS A 88 5.40 24.08 2.60
C CYS A 88 6.44 25.20 2.66
N ASN A 89 6.84 25.57 3.88
CA ASN A 89 7.86 26.58 4.13
C ASN A 89 9.08 26.01 4.88
N LEU A 90 10.05 26.87 5.17
CA LEU A 90 11.29 26.46 5.86
C LEU A 90 11.03 25.85 7.24
N GLN A 91 10.06 26.38 8.00
CA GLN A 91 9.72 25.88 9.33
C GLN A 91 9.11 24.47 9.28
N ASP A 92 8.40 24.14 8.20
CA ASP A 92 7.88 22.80 7.95
C ASP A 92 9.02 21.80 7.71
N TYR A 93 9.97 22.19 6.87
CA TYR A 93 11.16 21.39 6.60
C TYR A 93 11.99 21.16 7.89
N GLU A 94 12.25 22.22 8.65
CA GLU A 94 12.96 22.12 9.94
C GLU A 94 12.23 21.23 10.94
N LEU A 95 10.89 21.33 11.01
CA LEU A 95 10.08 20.45 11.86
C LEU A 95 10.26 18.98 11.47
N LEU A 96 10.23 18.64 10.17
CA LEU A 96 10.45 17.27 9.70
C LEU A 96 11.87 16.78 10.02
N LEU A 97 12.88 17.64 9.89
CA LEU A 97 14.27 17.30 10.23
C LEU A 97 14.45 16.90 11.70
N THR A 98 13.62 17.42 12.63
CA THR A 98 13.67 16.97 14.03
C THR A 98 13.38 15.47 14.20
N ARG A 99 12.78 14.82 13.19
CA ARG A 99 12.46 13.38 13.17
C ARG A 99 13.37 12.56 12.27
N ALA A 100 14.36 13.19 11.63
CA ALA A 100 15.34 12.48 10.82
C ALA A 100 16.26 11.64 11.72
N VAL A 101 16.62 10.44 11.26
CA VAL A 101 17.58 9.58 11.97
C VAL A 101 18.98 10.13 11.77
N GLY A 102 19.72 10.30 12.87
CA GLY A 102 21.06 10.89 12.91
C GLY A 102 21.15 12.11 13.82
N GLN A 103 22.37 12.56 14.10
CA GLN A 103 22.60 13.80 14.86
C GLN A 103 22.24 15.03 14.00
N PRO A 104 21.63 16.09 14.59
CA PRO A 104 21.34 16.28 16.02
C PRO A 104 19.94 15.81 16.47
N SER A 105 19.17 15.14 15.60
CA SER A 105 17.76 14.78 15.82
C SER A 105 17.60 13.43 16.55
N VAL A 106 17.33 12.34 15.84
CA VAL A 106 17.11 11.01 16.45
C VAL A 106 18.44 10.28 16.54
N SER A 107 19.02 10.23 17.74
CA SER A 107 20.32 9.59 18.02
C SER A 107 20.31 8.07 17.84
N SER A 108 19.18 7.42 18.14
CA SER A 108 19.06 5.96 18.17
C SER A 108 17.63 5.51 17.90
N LEU A 109 17.48 4.47 17.06
CA LEU A 109 16.21 3.78 16.86
C LEU A 109 15.96 2.68 17.90
N ARG A 110 16.91 2.45 18.82
CA ARG A 110 16.79 1.43 19.89
C ARG A 110 16.08 1.95 21.13
N GLU A 111 15.80 3.24 21.17
CA GLU A 111 15.19 3.92 22.32
C GLU A 111 13.72 4.25 22.03
N SER A 112 12.92 4.34 23.08
CA SER A 112 11.51 4.75 22.98
C SER A 112 11.40 6.18 22.43
N PRO A 113 10.41 6.48 21.55
CA PRO A 113 9.34 5.59 21.06
C PRO A 113 9.72 4.79 19.80
N TRP A 114 10.96 4.89 19.32
CA TRP A 114 11.37 4.34 18.02
C TRP A 114 11.59 2.83 18.03
N ASN A 115 11.94 2.27 19.19
CA ASN A 115 12.15 0.83 19.39
C ASN A 115 10.90 -0.02 19.11
N GLU A 116 9.72 0.58 19.17
CA GLU A 116 8.41 -0.07 18.95
C GLU A 116 7.69 0.44 17.69
N ALA A 117 8.34 1.32 16.92
CA ALA A 117 7.72 1.95 15.78
C ALA A 117 7.52 0.98 14.61
N LEU A 118 6.34 1.07 13.96
CA LEU A 118 6.09 0.39 12.69
C LEU A 118 6.95 1.02 11.59
N ILE A 119 7.63 0.17 10.81
CA ILE A 119 8.46 0.63 9.70
C ILE A 119 7.66 0.58 8.40
N LEU A 120 7.54 1.74 7.75
CA LEU A 120 6.97 1.85 6.41
C LEU A 120 8.09 1.84 5.37
N ALA A 121 7.92 1.04 4.32
CA ALA A 121 8.86 0.93 3.21
C ALA A 121 8.15 1.16 1.88
N TYR A 122 8.83 1.83 0.95
CA TYR A 122 8.28 2.10 -0.38
C TYR A 122 8.22 0.85 -1.28
N ARG A 123 9.14 -0.10 -1.09
CA ARG A 123 9.24 -1.32 -1.91
C ARG A 123 8.93 -2.56 -1.09
N ASN A 124 8.18 -3.49 -1.68
CA ASN A 124 7.86 -4.78 -1.06
C ASN A 124 9.14 -5.59 -0.75
N GLU A 125 10.14 -5.57 -1.64
CA GLU A 125 11.40 -6.28 -1.40
C GLU A 125 12.10 -5.79 -0.12
N VAL A 126 12.07 -4.48 0.13
CA VAL A 126 12.67 -3.87 1.32
C VAL A 126 11.88 -4.24 2.57
N ARG A 127 10.54 -4.14 2.51
CA ARG A 127 9.65 -4.59 3.59
C ARG A 127 9.93 -6.05 3.97
N THR A 128 10.04 -6.93 2.97
CA THR A 128 10.23 -8.37 3.19
C THR A 128 11.59 -8.67 3.82
N GLN A 129 12.65 -8.00 3.38
CA GLN A 129 13.96 -8.11 4.03
C GLN A 129 13.95 -7.61 5.47
N LEU A 130 13.26 -6.49 5.74
CA LEU A 130 13.14 -5.94 7.10
C LEU A 130 12.36 -6.91 8.00
N ASN A 131 11.24 -7.45 7.54
CA ASN A 131 10.45 -8.42 8.28
C ASN A 131 11.22 -9.72 8.57
N ASN A 132 11.98 -10.22 7.59
CA ASN A 132 12.83 -11.41 7.81
C ASN A 132 13.90 -11.16 8.88
N LYS A 133 14.53 -9.98 8.87
CA LYS A 133 15.48 -9.58 9.92
C LYS A 133 14.80 -9.42 11.27
N ALA A 134 13.58 -8.87 11.31
CA ALA A 134 12.79 -8.72 12.53
C ALA A 134 12.41 -10.09 13.12
N ALA A 135 12.02 -11.06 12.30
CA ALA A 135 11.73 -12.42 12.76
C ALA A 135 12.95 -13.09 13.42
N VAL A 136 14.13 -12.98 12.80
CA VAL A 136 15.39 -13.49 13.38
C VAL A 136 15.74 -12.78 14.69
N HIS A 137 15.58 -11.45 14.72
CA HIS A 137 15.84 -10.65 15.92
C HIS A 137 14.90 -11.05 17.07
N ASN A 138 13.60 -11.17 16.79
CA ASN A 138 12.59 -11.53 17.78
C ASN A 138 12.79 -12.96 18.30
N ALA A 139 13.17 -13.91 17.44
CA ALA A 139 13.54 -15.26 17.88
C ALA A 139 14.69 -15.23 18.90
N ALA A 140 15.73 -14.45 18.65
CA ALA A 140 16.85 -14.29 19.57
C ALA A 140 16.46 -13.58 20.88
N GLN A 141 15.64 -12.53 20.81
CA GLN A 141 15.16 -11.78 21.98
C GLN A 141 14.26 -12.62 22.90
N LEU A 142 13.33 -13.39 22.32
CA LEU A 142 12.35 -14.19 23.05
C LEU A 142 12.90 -15.56 23.49
N GLY A 143 14.12 -15.93 23.05
CA GLY A 143 14.68 -17.26 23.30
C GLY A 143 13.88 -18.38 22.62
N HIS A 144 13.24 -18.07 21.49
CA HIS A 144 12.43 -19.01 20.73
C HIS A 144 13.17 -19.48 19.48
N GLN A 145 12.86 -20.69 19.03
CA GLN A 145 13.34 -21.18 17.75
C GLN A 145 12.60 -20.47 16.61
N LEU A 146 13.34 -19.95 15.64
CA LEU A 146 12.77 -19.41 14.41
C LEU A 146 12.05 -20.54 13.65
N MET A 147 10.76 -20.35 13.37
CA MET A 147 10.00 -21.23 12.50
C MET A 147 9.98 -20.67 11.08
N VAL A 148 9.92 -21.56 10.09
CA VAL A 148 9.82 -21.18 8.68
C VAL A 148 8.69 -21.98 8.06
N CYS A 149 7.69 -21.28 7.54
CA CYS A 149 6.70 -21.87 6.65
C CYS A 149 7.25 -21.81 5.22
N VAL A 150 7.28 -22.96 4.55
CA VAL A 150 7.80 -23.11 3.19
C VAL A 150 6.62 -23.26 2.23
N ALA A 151 6.61 -22.48 1.15
CA ALA A 151 5.58 -22.58 0.13
C ALA A 151 5.62 -23.96 -0.56
N GLN A 152 4.45 -24.46 -0.93
CA GLN A 152 4.29 -25.67 -1.73
C GLN A 152 3.74 -25.29 -3.10
N ASP A 153 4.62 -25.25 -4.09
CA ASP A 153 4.27 -24.88 -5.46
C ASP A 153 3.85 -26.09 -6.28
N THR A 154 2.81 -25.92 -7.11
CA THR A 154 2.36 -26.92 -8.06
C THR A 154 2.17 -26.31 -9.45
N CYS A 155 2.40 -27.10 -10.50
CA CYS A 155 2.10 -26.72 -11.87
C CYS A 155 0.97 -27.60 -12.40
N LYS A 156 -0.18 -27.00 -12.70
CA LYS A 156 -1.40 -27.71 -13.14
C LYS A 156 -1.80 -28.85 -12.18
N GLY A 157 -1.68 -28.59 -10.88
CA GLY A 157 -2.01 -29.54 -9.81
C GLY A 157 -0.99 -30.65 -9.57
N LYS A 158 0.15 -30.65 -10.27
CA LYS A 158 1.25 -31.59 -10.05
C LYS A 158 2.39 -30.92 -9.28
N PRO A 159 3.01 -31.60 -8.28
CA PRO A 159 4.20 -31.10 -7.63
C PRO A 159 5.33 -30.84 -8.63
N ILE A 160 6.16 -29.85 -8.33
CA ILE A 160 7.32 -29.51 -9.16
C ILE A 160 8.49 -30.40 -8.71
N GLU A 161 8.94 -31.30 -9.58
CA GLU A 161 10.04 -32.25 -9.28
C GLU A 161 11.43 -31.66 -9.55
N ASP A 162 11.53 -30.66 -10.42
CA ASP A 162 12.80 -29.99 -10.74
C ASP A 162 13.27 -29.14 -9.54
N SER A 163 14.35 -29.60 -8.89
CA SER A 163 14.94 -28.95 -7.72
C SER A 163 15.50 -27.55 -8.01
N ILE A 164 15.97 -27.29 -9.23
CA ILE A 164 16.45 -25.96 -9.66
C ILE A 164 15.26 -25.02 -9.78
N LEU A 165 14.16 -25.48 -10.39
CA LEU A 165 12.95 -24.69 -10.51
C LEU A 165 12.32 -24.41 -9.15
N MET A 166 12.21 -25.42 -8.29
CA MET A 166 11.69 -25.27 -6.92
C MET A 166 12.48 -24.20 -6.14
N LYS A 167 13.82 -24.27 -6.17
CA LYS A 167 14.66 -23.27 -5.52
C LYS A 167 14.40 -21.86 -6.08
N LYS A 168 14.30 -21.72 -7.40
CA LYS A 168 14.01 -20.43 -8.04
C LYS A 168 12.66 -19.86 -7.62
N LEU A 169 11.63 -20.70 -7.51
CA LEU A 169 10.29 -20.29 -7.07
C LEU A 169 10.30 -19.80 -5.63
N LEU A 170 10.99 -20.52 -4.75
CA LEU A 170 11.13 -20.13 -3.35
C LEU A 170 11.91 -18.81 -3.16
N GLU A 171 12.79 -18.47 -4.10
CA GLU A 171 13.56 -17.22 -4.13
C GLU A 171 12.85 -16.07 -4.88
N LEU A 172 11.66 -16.30 -5.45
CA LEU A 172 10.91 -15.24 -6.12
C LEU A 172 10.48 -14.15 -5.13
N SER A 173 10.54 -12.91 -5.60
CA SER A 173 9.98 -11.78 -4.87
C SER A 173 8.47 -11.94 -4.72
N ASP A 174 7.97 -11.62 -3.53
CA ASP A 174 6.54 -11.61 -3.22
C ASP A 174 5.74 -10.62 -4.10
N SER A 175 6.42 -9.64 -4.70
CA SER A 175 5.84 -8.74 -5.70
C SER A 175 5.43 -9.43 -6.99
N LYS A 176 5.92 -10.66 -7.24
CA LYS A 176 5.62 -11.47 -8.43
C LYS A 176 4.68 -12.64 -8.15
N THR A 177 4.32 -12.87 -6.91
CA THR A 177 3.58 -14.05 -6.44
C THR A 177 2.36 -13.65 -5.60
N GLU A 178 1.68 -12.57 -5.98
CA GLU A 178 0.48 -12.08 -5.29
C GLU A 178 0.68 -11.87 -3.77
N HIS A 179 1.87 -11.38 -3.40
CA HIS A 179 2.28 -11.15 -2.02
C HIS A 179 2.49 -12.43 -1.16
N LEU A 180 2.60 -13.60 -1.79
CA LEU A 180 2.90 -14.86 -1.12
C LEU A 180 4.41 -15.14 -1.18
N PRO A 181 5.15 -15.12 -0.06
CA PRO A 181 6.57 -15.41 -0.08
C PRO A 181 6.84 -16.91 -0.20
N GLY A 182 7.95 -17.30 -0.83
CA GLY A 182 8.40 -18.70 -0.86
C GLY A 182 8.80 -19.23 0.53
N TRP A 183 9.32 -18.35 1.39
CA TRP A 183 9.62 -18.63 2.79
C TRP A 183 8.98 -17.56 3.65
N LEU A 184 8.27 -17.97 4.69
CA LEU A 184 7.76 -17.08 5.71
C LEU A 184 8.42 -17.44 7.05
N PRO A 185 9.49 -16.73 7.45
CA PRO A 185 10.06 -16.84 8.79
C PRO A 185 9.12 -16.19 9.82
N PHE A 186 8.91 -16.85 10.95
CA PHE A 186 8.08 -16.35 12.04
C PHE A 186 8.49 -16.94 13.39
N VAL A 187 7.99 -16.32 14.45
CA VAL A 187 8.16 -16.73 15.85
C VAL A 187 6.81 -16.51 16.55
N PRO A 188 6.45 -17.28 17.60
CA PRO A 188 5.22 -17.01 18.35
C PRO A 188 5.21 -15.56 18.83
N GLU A 189 4.01 -14.97 18.92
CA GLU A 189 3.79 -13.57 19.34
C GLU A 189 4.29 -12.49 18.37
N MET A 190 4.87 -12.86 17.22
CA MET A 190 5.22 -11.89 16.19
C MET A 190 3.95 -11.22 15.60
N PRO A 191 3.92 -9.90 15.46
CA PRO A 191 2.84 -9.21 14.76
C PRO A 191 2.73 -9.68 13.31
N VAL A 192 1.51 -10.02 12.88
CA VAL A 192 1.21 -10.44 11.50
C VAL A 192 0.00 -9.71 10.96
N ILE A 193 -0.07 -9.62 9.63
CA ILE A 193 -1.22 -9.08 8.90
C ILE A 193 -1.78 -10.21 8.05
N LEU A 194 -3.09 -10.43 8.14
CA LEU A 194 -3.80 -11.34 7.26
C LEU A 194 -3.95 -10.69 5.88
N THR A 195 -3.53 -11.40 4.84
CA THR A 195 -3.52 -10.90 3.45
C THR A 195 -4.72 -11.36 2.63
N GLN A 196 -5.57 -12.22 3.19
CA GLN A 196 -6.74 -12.77 2.52
C GLN A 196 -7.99 -12.58 3.38
N ASN A 197 -9.10 -12.30 2.71
CA ASN A 197 -10.42 -12.32 3.34
C ASN A 197 -10.83 -13.79 3.53
N LEU A 198 -10.66 -14.31 4.74
CA LEU A 198 -11.23 -15.59 5.13
C LEU A 198 -12.73 -15.37 5.33
N ALA A 199 -13.56 -16.04 4.54
CA ALA A 199 -15.00 -15.82 4.43
C ALA A 199 -15.65 -15.41 5.76
N ILE A 200 -16.19 -14.20 5.80
CA ILE A 200 -17.19 -13.79 6.78
C ILE A 200 -18.52 -14.04 6.09
N GLU A 201 -19.27 -15.04 6.57
CA GLU A 201 -20.68 -15.21 6.23
C GLU A 201 -21.37 -13.84 6.43
N LEU A 202 -22.06 -13.37 5.39
CA LEU A 202 -22.95 -12.20 5.45
C LEU A 202 -24.39 -12.68 5.56
#